data_AF-A0A9W9W462-F1
#
_entry.id   AF-A0A9W9W462-F1
#
_cell.length_a   1.000
_cell.length_b   1.000
_cell.length_c   1.000
_cell.angle_alpha   90.00
_cell.angle_beta   90.00
_cell.angle_gamma   90.00
#
_symmetry.space_group_name_H-M   'P 1'
#
loop_
_entity.id
_entity.type
_entity.pdbx_description
1 polymer ?
#
loop_
_entity_poly.entity_id
_entity_poly.type
_entity_poly.pdbx_seq_one_letter_code
_entity_poly.pdbx_strand_id
1 'polypeptide(L)'
;MCAVCISMAKPTRSQTNVIPPPYSKHILNAQVSIRSACCRKWFDCAECHGETEKHQLTKSAEMIFACKKCKKCFRKDAAEFEESDEYCPHCDNHFVLEAVTPQASLQVEGDDARMDNRMLKDDRVRGDNDRSLFKFRDVSDRMG
;
A
#
# COMPACT_ATOMS: atom_id res chain seq x y z
N MET A 1 1.89 43.55 32.76
CA MET A 1 1.94 42.57 33.87
C MET A 1 0.54 41.98 33.94
N CYS A 2 0.21 40.70 33.74
CA CYS A 2 0.90 39.42 33.92
C CYS A 2 0.44 38.45 32.81
N ALA A 3 1.35 37.71 32.18
CA ALA A 3 1.66 36.29 32.47
C ALA A 3 0.45 35.37 32.21
N VAL A 4 0.34 34.74 31.03
CA VAL A 4 0.90 33.41 30.70
C VAL A 4 0.56 32.36 31.74
N CYS A 5 -0.22 31.35 31.34
CA CYS A 5 0.05 29.93 31.56
C CYS A 5 -1.03 29.10 30.83
N ILE A 6 -0.75 28.89 29.54
CA ILE A 6 -1.40 27.91 28.66
C ILE A 6 -1.30 26.54 29.33
N SER A 7 -2.44 25.86 29.41
CA SER A 7 -2.58 24.45 29.75
C SER A 7 -1.60 23.60 28.94
N MET A 8 -0.52 23.20 29.60
CA MET A 8 0.44 22.26 29.05
C MET A 8 -0.12 20.83 29.08
N ALA A 9 0.34 20.05 28.09
CA ALA A 9 0.39 18.59 28.03
C ALA A 9 -0.89 17.88 27.57
N LYS A 10 -0.91 17.08 26.50
CA LYS A 10 0.07 16.64 25.49
C LYS A 10 -0.79 16.22 24.27
N PRO A 11 -0.35 16.41 23.01
CA PRO A 11 -0.93 15.65 21.91
C PRO A 11 -0.74 14.16 22.23
N THR A 12 -1.81 13.38 22.16
CA THR A 12 -1.73 11.92 22.24
C THR A 12 -0.86 11.45 21.08
N ARG A 13 0.42 11.28 21.42
CA ARG A 13 1.48 10.64 20.67
C ARG A 13 0.88 9.61 19.72
N SER A 14 0.92 9.95 18.44
CA SER A 14 0.91 9.00 17.33
C SER A 14 1.92 7.91 17.67
N GLN A 15 1.42 6.80 18.20
CA GLN A 15 2.20 5.58 18.23
C GLN A 15 2.09 4.97 16.84
N THR A 16 2.84 5.54 15.91
CA THR A 16 3.40 4.83 14.77
C THR A 16 4.40 3.81 15.33
N ASN A 17 3.90 2.77 15.96
CA ASN A 17 4.63 1.54 16.19
C ASN A 17 3.97 0.44 15.36
N VAL A 18 3.89 0.66 14.04
CA VAL A 18 3.74 -0.45 13.13
C VAL A 18 5.15 -1.03 12.98
N ILE A 19 5.52 -1.94 13.90
CA ILE A 19 6.51 -2.94 13.54
C ILE A 19 5.80 -3.74 12.44
N PRO A 20 6.17 -3.63 11.15
CA PRO A 20 5.54 -4.47 10.16
C PRO A 20 5.77 -5.92 10.60
N PRO A 21 4.73 -6.78 10.70
CA PRO A 21 4.97 -8.20 10.84
C PRO A 21 5.96 -8.68 9.77
N PRO A 22 6.65 -9.81 9.95
CA PRO A 22 7.42 -10.42 8.86
C PRO A 22 6.43 -10.95 7.80
N TYR A 23 5.78 -10.04 7.09
CA TYR A 23 4.82 -10.32 6.04
C TYR A 23 5.52 -10.17 4.70
N SER A 24 5.31 -11.13 3.82
CA SER A 24 5.73 -11.05 2.42
C SER A 24 5.21 -9.76 1.80
N LYS A 25 6.10 -9.01 1.12
CA LYS A 25 5.74 -7.76 0.44
C LYS A 25 4.60 -7.93 -0.57
N HIS A 26 4.43 -9.14 -1.12
CA HIS A 26 3.47 -9.43 -2.18
C HIS A 26 2.12 -9.97 -1.66
N ILE A 27 2.13 -10.86 -0.66
CA ILE A 27 0.92 -11.48 -0.09
C ILE A 27 0.94 -11.28 1.42
N LEU A 28 0.05 -10.43 1.95
CA LEU A 28 0.06 -10.07 3.36
C LEU A 28 -0.50 -11.18 4.26
N ASN A 29 -1.44 -11.96 3.73
CA ASN A 29 -2.19 -13.00 4.43
C ASN A 29 -1.66 -14.42 4.20
N ALA A 30 -0.42 -14.58 3.74
CA ALA A 30 0.18 -15.88 3.45
C ALA A 30 0.26 -16.75 4.73
N GLN A 31 -0.55 -17.82 4.79
CA GLN A 31 -0.67 -18.76 5.92
C GLN A 31 0.40 -19.88 5.93
N VAL A 32 0.98 -20.17 4.76
CA VAL A 32 1.97 -21.21 4.55
C VAL A 32 3.19 -20.62 3.84
N SER A 33 4.35 -21.22 4.08
CA SER A 33 5.56 -20.97 3.30
C SER A 33 5.83 -22.19 2.42
N ILE A 34 6.25 -21.96 1.18
CA ILE A 34 6.49 -22.98 0.17
C ILE A 34 8.00 -23.18 0.03
N ARG A 35 8.43 -24.44 0.02
CA ARG A 35 9.83 -24.77 -0.30
C ARG A 35 9.98 -24.88 -1.81
N SER A 36 10.79 -24.01 -2.38
CA SER A 36 11.19 -24.04 -3.78
C SER A 36 11.98 -25.31 -4.12
N ALA A 37 11.64 -25.96 -5.23
CA ALA A 37 12.34 -27.16 -5.70
C ALA A 37 13.75 -26.87 -6.23
N CYS A 38 13.96 -25.66 -6.78
CA CYS A 38 15.21 -25.23 -7.40
C CYS A 38 16.32 -24.97 -6.38
N CYS A 39 16.08 -24.11 -5.38
CA CYS A 39 17.11 -23.67 -4.42
C CYS A 39 16.89 -24.19 -3.00
N ARG A 40 15.81 -24.95 -2.75
CA ARG A 40 15.49 -25.57 -1.46
C ARG A 40 15.28 -24.55 -0.32
N LYS A 41 15.00 -23.30 -0.66
CA LYS A 41 14.68 -22.22 0.30
C LYS A 41 13.18 -22.02 0.43
N TRP A 42 12.79 -21.38 1.53
CA TRP A 42 11.40 -21.09 1.88
C TRP A 42 11.00 -19.70 1.39
N PHE A 43 9.86 -19.63 0.71
CA PHE A 43 9.27 -18.39 0.24
C PHE A 43 7.76 -18.42 0.45
N ASP A 44 7.17 -17.25 0.67
CA ASP A 44 5.71 -17.14 0.83
C ASP A 44 5.00 -16.96 -0.52
N CYS A 45 5.73 -16.60 -1.58
CA CYS A 45 5.16 -16.30 -2.88
C CYS A 45 6.18 -16.50 -4.02
N ALA A 46 5.72 -16.67 -5.26
CA ALA A 46 6.59 -16.83 -6.43
C ALA A 46 7.38 -15.54 -6.75
N GLU A 47 6.79 -14.37 -6.55
CA GLU A 47 7.47 -13.08 -6.75
C GLU A 47 8.61 -12.87 -5.76
N CYS A 48 8.43 -13.35 -4.52
CA CYS A 48 9.42 -13.33 -3.46
C CYS A 48 10.68 -14.15 -3.86
N HIS A 49 10.49 -15.25 -4.59
CA HIS A 49 11.58 -16.04 -5.16
C HIS A 49 12.28 -15.28 -6.30
N GLY A 50 11.52 -14.68 -7.22
CA GLY A 50 12.07 -13.91 -8.34
C GLY A 50 12.89 -12.67 -7.93
N GLU A 51 12.55 -12.01 -6.82
CA GLU A 51 13.35 -10.91 -6.28
C GLU A 51 14.65 -11.37 -5.62
N THR A 52 14.62 -12.53 -4.98
CA THR A 52 15.76 -13.04 -4.20
C THR A 52 16.73 -13.84 -5.06
N GLU A 53 16.26 -14.44 -6.15
CA GLU A 53 17.03 -15.35 -6.97
C GLU A 53 16.98 -14.98 -8.46
N LYS A 54 18.10 -15.22 -9.15
CA LYS A 54 18.30 -14.82 -10.55
C LYS A 54 17.73 -15.82 -11.57
N HIS A 55 16.93 -16.79 -11.14
CA HIS A 55 16.40 -17.85 -12.00
C HIS A 55 14.90 -18.04 -11.80
N GLN A 56 14.24 -18.63 -12.80
CA GLN A 56 12.81 -18.89 -12.75
C GLN A 56 12.49 -20.12 -11.89
N LEU A 57 11.42 -20.03 -11.10
CA LEU A 57 10.95 -21.12 -10.25
C LEU A 57 10.61 -22.38 -11.07
N THR A 58 11.24 -23.49 -10.73
CA THR A 58 10.96 -24.79 -11.35
C THR A 58 9.65 -25.36 -10.79
N LYS A 59 8.75 -25.80 -11.66
CA LYS A 59 7.49 -26.45 -11.28
C LYS A 59 7.77 -27.92 -10.94
N SER A 60 7.41 -28.35 -9.73
CA SER A 60 7.44 -29.75 -9.30
C SER A 60 6.01 -30.23 -9.01
N ALA A 61 5.75 -31.52 -9.24
CA ALA A 61 4.48 -32.14 -8.85
C ALA A 61 4.38 -32.29 -7.33
N GLU A 62 5.50 -32.58 -6.65
CA GLU A 62 5.55 -32.61 -5.19
C GLU A 62 5.81 -31.20 -4.66
N MET A 63 4.87 -30.66 -3.89
CA MET A 63 5.00 -29.38 -3.19
C MET A 63 5.17 -29.60 -1.69
N ILE A 64 6.12 -28.89 -1.09
CA ILE A 64 6.38 -28.96 0.36
C ILE A 64 5.99 -27.62 0.97
N PHE A 65 5.06 -27.68 1.92
CA PHE A 65 4.53 -26.53 2.63
C PHE A 65 4.94 -26.55 4.10
N ALA A 66 5.14 -25.38 4.68
CA ALA A 66 5.30 -25.18 6.12
C ALA A 66 4.16 -24.30 6.61
N CYS A 67 3.33 -24.83 7.52
CA CYS A 67 2.23 -24.06 8.10
C CYS A 67 2.76 -23.05 9.11
N LYS A 68 2.38 -21.78 9.01
CA LYS A 68 2.82 -20.76 9.98
C LYS A 68 2.13 -20.88 11.34
N LYS A 69 0.93 -21.48 11.40
CA LYS A 69 0.20 -21.72 12.67
C LYS A 69 0.85 -22.82 13.51
N CYS A 70 1.08 -24.00 12.93
CA CYS A 70 1.63 -25.15 13.68
C CYS A 70 3.14 -25.35 13.47
N LYS A 71 3.78 -24.61 12.55
CA LYS A 71 5.20 -24.71 12.17
C LYS A 71 5.64 -26.09 11.68
N LYS A 72 4.69 -26.98 11.38
CA LYS A 72 4.96 -28.31 10.83
C LYS A 72 5.04 -28.23 9.31
N CYS A 73 6.00 -28.97 8.77
CA CYS A 73 6.17 -29.14 7.33
C CYS A 73 5.37 -30.36 6.87
N PHE A 74 4.62 -30.22 5.79
CA PHE A 74 3.86 -31.30 5.17
C PHE A 74 4.07 -31.27 3.66
N ARG A 75 3.83 -32.41 3.01
CA ARG A 75 3.98 -32.58 1.57
C ARG A 75 2.62 -32.78 0.95
N LYS A 76 2.43 -32.21 -0.23
CA LYS A 76 1.21 -32.36 -1.00
C LYS A 76 1.52 -32.46 -2.49
N ASP A 77 0.79 -33.32 -3.17
CA ASP A 77 0.91 -33.51 -4.60
C ASP A 77 0.03 -32.49 -5.34
N ALA A 78 0.64 -31.74 -6.24
CA ALA A 78 0.01 -30.68 -7.04
C ALA A 78 -0.86 -31.21 -8.19
N ALA A 79 -0.76 -32.51 -8.49
CA ALA A 79 -1.42 -33.11 -9.64
C ALA A 79 -2.91 -33.40 -9.38
N GLU A 80 -3.28 -33.69 -8.14
CA GLU A 80 -4.65 -33.98 -7.71
C GLU A 80 -4.97 -33.00 -6.57
N PHE A 81 -5.49 -31.83 -6.92
CA PHE A 81 -5.89 -30.82 -5.95
C PHE A 81 -7.38 -31.02 -5.64
N GLU A 82 -7.70 -31.64 -4.49
CA GLU A 82 -9.06 -31.89 -4.02
C GLU A 82 -9.43 -30.92 -2.88
N GLU A 83 -10.71 -30.67 -2.59
CA GLU A 83 -11.15 -29.76 -1.51
C GLU A 83 -10.59 -30.11 -0.11
N SER A 84 -10.27 -31.39 0.12
CA SER A 84 -9.62 -31.84 1.36
C SER A 84 -8.21 -31.25 1.55
N ASP A 85 -7.63 -30.72 0.47
CA ASP A 85 -6.24 -30.29 0.40
C ASP A 85 -6.07 -28.83 0.77
N GLU A 86 -7.16 -28.13 1.01
CA GLU A 86 -7.16 -26.72 1.40
C GLU A 86 -6.71 -26.51 2.86
N TYR A 87 -6.61 -27.60 3.63
CA TYR A 87 -6.34 -27.58 5.06
C TYR A 87 -5.01 -28.23 5.41
N CYS A 88 -4.36 -27.69 6.44
CA CYS A 88 -3.17 -28.31 7.00
C CYS A 88 -3.55 -29.57 7.80
N PRO A 89 -2.95 -30.76 7.53
CA PRO A 89 -3.29 -32.03 8.19
C PRO A 89 -2.92 -32.10 9.68
N HIS A 90 -2.36 -31.02 10.23
CA HIS A 90 -1.88 -30.97 11.61
C HIS A 90 -2.64 -30.02 12.53
N CYS A 91 -3.35 -29.04 11.97
CA CYS A 91 -4.04 -28.01 12.76
C CYS A 91 -5.29 -27.45 12.06
N ASP A 92 -5.73 -28.09 10.98
CA ASP A 92 -6.89 -27.70 10.18
C ASP A 92 -6.86 -26.24 9.74
N ASN A 93 -5.65 -25.69 9.55
CA ASN A 93 -5.52 -24.33 9.04
C ASN A 93 -5.82 -24.31 7.55
N HIS A 94 -6.88 -23.60 7.17
CA HIS A 94 -7.19 -23.29 5.78
C HIS A 94 -6.11 -22.37 5.20
N PHE A 95 -5.44 -22.82 4.15
CA PHE A 95 -4.32 -22.08 3.54
C PHE A 95 -4.60 -21.63 2.11
N VAL A 96 -5.71 -22.08 1.50
CA VAL A 96 -6.17 -21.62 0.18
C VAL A 96 -7.13 -20.45 0.38
N LEU A 97 -6.57 -19.26 0.58
CA LEU A 97 -7.33 -18.02 0.80
C LEU A 97 -7.09 -17.05 -0.35
N GLU A 98 -8.05 -16.14 -0.58
CA GLU A 98 -7.86 -15.04 -1.52
C GLU A 98 -6.65 -14.19 -1.12
N ALA A 99 -5.71 -13.99 -2.06
CA ALA A 99 -4.49 -13.26 -1.79
C ALA A 99 -4.78 -11.77 -1.54
N VAL A 100 -4.44 -11.28 -0.35
CA VAL A 100 -4.49 -9.86 0.00
C VAL A 100 -3.19 -9.21 -0.44
N THR A 101 -3.23 -8.54 -1.59
CA THR A 101 -2.14 -7.70 -2.08
C THR A 101 -2.18 -6.33 -1.41
N PRO A 102 -1.04 -5.70 -1.08
CA PRO A 102 -1.03 -4.34 -0.58
C PRO A 102 -1.57 -3.39 -1.65
N GLN A 103 -2.78 -2.87 -1.43
CA GLN A 103 -3.32 -1.79 -2.25
C GLN A 103 -2.61 -0.49 -1.86
N ALA A 104 -1.89 0.11 -2.80
CA ALA A 104 -1.29 1.41 -2.62
C ALA A 104 -2.40 2.48 -2.61
N SER A 105 -3.09 2.63 -1.48
CA SER A 105 -3.94 3.80 -1.28
C SER A 105 -3.03 5.01 -1.15
N LEU A 106 -2.92 5.81 -2.21
CA LEU A 106 -2.36 7.15 -2.13
C LEU A 106 -3.32 7.99 -1.27
N GLN A 107 -3.21 7.86 0.05
CA GLN A 107 -3.83 8.81 0.97
C GLN A 107 -3.07 10.11 0.78
N VAL A 108 -3.65 11.04 0.04
CA VAL A 108 -3.24 12.44 0.11
C VAL A 108 -3.59 12.87 1.53
N GLU A 109 -2.59 12.83 2.42
CA GLU A 109 -2.67 13.53 3.69
C GLU A 109 -2.91 14.99 3.34
N GLY A 110 -4.18 15.41 3.40
CA GLY A 110 -4.55 16.81 3.31
C GLY A 110 -4.03 17.47 4.57
N ASP A 111 -2.75 17.85 4.54
CA ASP A 111 -2.16 18.70 5.57
C ASP A 111 -3.05 19.93 5.72
N ASP A 112 -3.38 20.21 6.97
CA ASP A 112 -4.31 21.22 7.49
C ASP A 112 -4.56 22.40 6.53
N ALA A 113 -5.83 22.63 6.17
CA ALA A 113 -6.26 23.75 5.32
C ALA A 113 -5.88 25.15 5.84
N ARG A 114 -5.34 25.24 7.07
CA ARG A 114 -4.73 26.46 7.62
C ARG A 114 -3.33 26.78 7.09
N MET A 115 -2.57 25.81 6.60
CA MET A 115 -1.19 26.03 6.12
C MET A 115 -1.12 26.31 4.62
N ASP A 116 -1.89 25.58 3.80
CA ASP A 116 -1.85 25.73 2.34
C ASP A 116 -3.01 26.58 1.80
N ASN A 117 -2.88 27.89 1.96
CA ASN A 117 -3.85 28.88 1.47
C ASN A 117 -3.95 28.96 -0.08
N ARG A 118 -3.21 28.11 -0.80
CA ARG A 118 -3.21 28.04 -2.28
C ARG A 118 -4.38 27.21 -2.83
N MET A 119 -4.97 26.32 -2.01
CA MET A 119 -6.04 25.41 -2.43
C MET A 119 -7.46 25.91 -2.08
N LEU A 120 -7.59 26.98 -1.29
CA LEU A 120 -8.88 27.59 -0.96
C LEU A 120 -9.21 28.69 -1.98
N LYS A 121 -10.21 28.46 -2.83
CA LYS A 121 -10.72 29.46 -3.78
C LYS A 121 -11.68 30.39 -3.02
N ASP A 122 -11.29 31.64 -2.82
CA ASP A 122 -12.17 32.65 -2.19
C ASP A 122 -13.07 33.30 -3.24
N ASP A 123 -14.37 32.98 -3.20
CA ASP A 123 -15.38 33.54 -4.11
C ASP A 123 -15.68 35.04 -3.86
N ARG A 124 -15.04 35.68 -2.87
CA ARG A 124 -15.23 37.12 -2.57
C ARG A 124 -14.36 38.05 -3.41
N VAL A 125 -13.28 37.53 -4.02
CA VAL A 125 -12.47 38.34 -4.94
C VAL A 125 -13.25 38.46 -6.23
N ARG A 126 -13.89 39.63 -6.44
CA ARG A 126 -14.41 40.04 -7.75
C ARG A 126 -13.29 39.81 -8.76
N GLY A 127 -13.48 38.86 -9.67
CA GLY A 127 -12.54 38.62 -10.76
C GLY A 127 -12.17 39.97 -11.36
N ASP A 128 -10.87 40.23 -11.46
CA ASP A 128 -10.34 41.42 -12.11
C ASP A 128 -11.05 41.52 -13.47
N ASN A 129 -11.99 42.46 -13.54
CA ASN A 129 -12.60 42.91 -14.77
C ASN A 129 -11.42 43.47 -15.55
N ASP A 130 -10.89 42.66 -16.47
CA ASP A 130 -9.73 42.96 -17.30
C ASP A 130 -9.78 44.42 -17.66
N ARG A 131 -8.89 45.17 -17.00
CA ARG A 131 -8.73 46.60 -17.19
C ARG A 131 -8.37 46.73 -18.65
N SER A 132 -9.34 47.07 -19.48
CA SER A 132 -9.18 47.37 -20.91
C SER A 132 -8.47 48.72 -21.03
N LEU A 133 -7.24 48.77 -20.52
CA LEU A 133 -6.30 49.84 -20.67
C LEU A 133 -5.50 49.48 -21.93
N PHE A 134 -5.83 50.16 -23.03
CA PHE A 134 -5.16 50.12 -24.34
C PHE A 134 -5.56 48.97 -25.30
N LYS A 135 -6.77 49.06 -25.88
CA LYS A 135 -6.98 48.67 -27.29
C LYS A 135 -7.11 49.95 -28.12
N PHE A 136 -6.03 50.27 -28.82
CA PHE A 136 -5.79 51.38 -29.75
C PHE A 136 -6.72 51.33 -30.99
N ARG A 137 -8.04 51.34 -30.79
CA ARG A 137 -9.01 51.29 -31.90
C ARG A 137 -9.97 52.47 -31.89
N ASP A 138 -9.43 53.65 -31.58
CA ASP A 138 -10.16 54.93 -31.63
C ASP A 138 -9.23 56.10 -32.04
N VAL A 139 -8.25 55.83 -32.90
CA VAL A 139 -7.41 56.85 -33.57
C VAL A 139 -7.67 56.93 -35.07
N SER A 140 -8.60 56.10 -35.58
CA SER A 140 -8.97 56.06 -37.00
C SER A 140 -10.06 57.06 -37.41
N ASP A 141 -10.59 57.87 -36.49
CA ASP A 141 -11.73 58.79 -36.75
C ASP A 141 -11.41 60.28 -36.56
N ARG A 142 -10.13 60.67 -36.48
CA ARG A 142 -9.70 62.10 -36.41
C ARG A 142 -8.68 62.52 -37.47
N MET A 143 -8.57 61.74 -38.55
CA MET A 143 -7.98 62.25 -39.78
C MET A 143 -9.12 62.78 -40.65
N GLY A 144 -9.43 64.05 -40.43
CA GLY A 144 -10.36 64.87 -41.20
C GLY A 144 -9.96 66.32 -41.05
#